data_AF-A0A2V3A2M9-F1
#
_entry.id   AF-A0A2V3A2M9-F1
#
_cell.length_a   1.000
_cell.length_b   1.000
_cell.length_c   1.000
_cell.angle_alpha   90.00
_cell.angle_beta   90.00
_cell.angle_gamma   90.00
#
_symmetry.space_group_name_H-M   'P 1'
#
loop_
_entity.id
_entity.type
_entity.pdbx_description
1 polymer ?
#
loop_
_entity_poly.entity_id
_entity_poly.type
_entity_poly.pdbx_seq_one_letter_code
_entity_poly.pdbx_strand_id
1 'polypeptide(L)'
;MGVELTAIHWIYVLFILFIIGFMAMRRDTTLVCIAGIFLIAITATGSLSSSVSSIFTSFIFAITELLSTILVISIIVAMSRTLTTTGINDVMISPFARFIRTPALAYWTIGILMMVISWIKCIYIYQNQLTPNIIKRRGLIIVHQTL
;
A
#
# COMPACT_ATOMS: atom_id res chain seq x y z
N MET A 1 -25.46 -3.62 -23.85
CA MET A 1 -24.54 -4.37 -22.97
C MET A 1 -23.07 -4.08 -23.33
N GLY A 2 -22.55 -2.85 -23.14
CA GLY A 2 -21.13 -2.61 -23.51
C GLY A 2 -20.59 -1.17 -23.44
N VAL A 3 -21.43 -0.15 -23.23
CA VAL A 3 -21.00 1.27 -23.31
C VAL A 3 -20.76 1.92 -21.94
N GLU A 4 -21.21 1.30 -20.86
CA GLU A 4 -21.15 1.90 -19.51
C GLU A 4 -19.81 1.66 -18.79
N LEU A 5 -19.15 0.53 -19.02
CA LEU A 5 -17.80 0.30 -18.48
C LEU A 5 -16.77 1.26 -19.09
N THR A 6 -16.88 1.57 -20.39
CA THR A 6 -15.86 2.38 -21.09
C THR A 6 -15.85 3.84 -20.66
N ALA A 7 -17.02 4.44 -20.41
CA ALA A 7 -17.11 5.85 -20.03
C ALA A 7 -16.51 6.12 -18.64
N ILE A 8 -16.82 5.25 -17.66
CA ILE A 8 -16.28 5.34 -16.30
C ILE A 8 -14.79 4.96 -16.27
N HIS A 9 -14.34 4.05 -17.12
CA HIS A 9 -12.92 3.73 -17.17
C HIS A 9 -12.08 4.89 -17.73
N TRP A 10 -12.60 5.62 -18.73
CA TRP A 10 -11.91 6.77 -19.30
C TRP A 10 -11.77 7.94 -18.32
N ILE A 11 -12.79 8.22 -17.49
CA ILE A 11 -12.67 9.24 -16.44
C ILE A 11 -11.63 8.85 -15.38
N TYR A 12 -11.52 7.56 -15.07
CA TYR A 12 -10.54 7.04 -14.13
C TYR A 12 -9.10 7.12 -14.67
N VAL A 13 -8.88 6.80 -15.94
CA VAL A 13 -7.56 6.92 -16.59
C VAL A 13 -7.10 8.38 -16.67
N LEU A 14 -8.01 9.29 -17.04
CA LEU A 14 -7.72 10.74 -17.04
C LEU A 14 -7.36 11.25 -15.64
N PHE A 15 -8.01 10.71 -14.61
CA PHE A 15 -7.73 11.05 -13.22
C PHE A 15 -6.34 10.62 -12.76
N ILE A 16 -5.93 9.39 -13.07
CA ILE A 16 -4.57 8.90 -12.76
C ILE A 16 -3.51 9.77 -13.44
N LEU A 17 -3.74 10.16 -14.70
CA LEU A 17 -2.81 11.01 -15.43
C LEU A 17 -2.66 12.39 -14.79
N PHE A 18 -3.75 12.95 -14.25
CA PHE A 18 -3.72 14.19 -13.47
C PHE A 18 -2.85 14.05 -12.21
N ILE A 19 -3.02 12.97 -11.44
CA ILE A 19 -2.21 12.71 -10.23
C ILE A 19 -0.72 12.63 -10.57
N ILE A 20 -0.37 11.85 -11.61
CA ILE A 20 1.01 11.70 -12.06
C ILE A 20 1.61 13.04 -12.50
N GLY A 21 0.85 13.84 -13.25
CA GLY A 21 1.28 15.17 -13.72
C GLY A 21 1.57 16.14 -12.57
N PHE A 22 0.73 16.15 -11.54
CA PHE A 22 0.95 17.00 -10.37
C PHE A 22 2.10 16.51 -9.48
N MET A 23 2.32 15.19 -9.40
CA MET A 23 3.48 14.64 -8.69
C MET A 23 4.80 15.03 -9.38
N ALA A 24 4.81 15.11 -10.71
CA ALA A 24 5.95 15.61 -11.47
C ALA A 24 6.26 17.10 -11.18
N MET A 25 5.23 17.90 -10.85
CA MET A 25 5.36 19.32 -10.53
C MET A 25 5.73 19.60 -9.06
N ARG A 26 6.16 18.58 -8.29
CA ARG A 26 6.63 18.67 -6.89
C ARG A 26 5.76 19.54 -5.97
N ARG A 27 4.45 19.59 -6.20
CA ARG A 27 3.48 20.30 -5.35
C ARG A 27 2.79 19.29 -4.46
N ASP A 28 2.45 19.69 -3.23
CA ASP A 28 1.79 18.84 -2.23
C ASP A 28 0.62 18.07 -2.86
N THR A 29 0.76 16.74 -2.91
CA THR A 29 -0.19 15.84 -3.57
C THR A 29 -1.57 15.84 -2.89
N THR A 30 -1.63 16.26 -1.63
CA THR A 30 -2.87 16.32 -0.83
C THR A 30 -3.90 17.27 -1.42
N LEU A 31 -3.51 18.50 -1.78
CA LEU A 31 -4.44 19.49 -2.38
C LEU A 31 -5.05 18.98 -3.68
N VAL A 32 -4.24 18.26 -4.47
CA VAL A 32 -4.65 17.69 -5.75
C VAL A 32 -5.61 16.52 -5.54
N CYS A 33 -5.35 15.65 -4.57
CA CYS A 33 -6.25 14.55 -4.23
C CYS A 33 -7.64 15.06 -3.81
N ILE A 34 -7.72 16.15 -3.04
CA ILE A 34 -8.99 16.73 -2.59
C ILE A 34 -9.79 17.30 -3.77
N ALA A 35 -9.14 18.11 -4.62
CA ALA A 35 -9.76 18.63 -5.84
C ALA A 35 -10.18 17.51 -6.79
N GLY A 36 -9.39 16.43 -6.83
CA GLY A 36 -9.61 15.26 -7.65
C GLY A 36 -10.85 14.45 -7.28
N ILE A 37 -10.98 14.10 -6.00
CA ILE A 37 -12.15 13.37 -5.48
C ILE A 37 -13.42 14.22 -5.68
N PHE A 38 -13.33 15.54 -5.49
CA PHE A 38 -14.44 16.46 -5.74
C PHE A 38 -14.91 16.45 -7.20
N LEU A 39 -13.98 16.45 -8.16
CA LEU A 39 -14.30 16.44 -9.60
C LEU A 39 -14.92 15.09 -10.03
N ILE A 40 -14.42 13.97 -9.51
CA ILE A 40 -15.02 12.65 -9.74
C ILE A 40 -16.43 12.57 -9.14
N ALA A 41 -16.61 13.04 -7.90
CA ALA A 41 -17.87 12.91 -7.19
C ALA A 41 -19.01 13.70 -7.86
N ILE A 42 -18.72 14.91 -8.38
CA ILE A 42 -19.67 15.70 -9.16
C ILE A 42 -20.03 15.00 -10.48
N THR A 43 -19.01 14.48 -11.18
CA THR A 43 -19.20 13.81 -12.48
C THR A 43 -19.99 12.51 -12.33
N ALA A 44 -19.82 11.78 -11.22
CA ALA A 44 -20.48 10.51 -10.97
C ALA A 44 -21.94 10.65 -10.49
N THR A 45 -22.28 11.71 -9.75
CA THR A 45 -23.56 11.76 -9.00
C THR A 45 -24.48 12.91 -9.40
N GLY A 46 -24.00 13.90 -10.17
CA GLY A 46 -24.80 15.01 -10.72
C GLY A 46 -25.46 15.94 -9.69
N SER A 47 -25.21 15.73 -8.39
CA SER A 47 -25.82 16.47 -7.28
C SER A 47 -24.75 16.93 -6.27
N LEU A 48 -24.85 18.18 -5.82
CA LEU A 48 -23.82 18.82 -5.00
C LEU A 48 -23.75 18.21 -3.58
N SER A 49 -24.89 17.76 -3.03
CA SER A 49 -24.98 17.20 -1.68
C SER A 49 -24.29 15.83 -1.55
N SER A 50 -24.52 14.94 -2.51
CA SER A 50 -23.91 13.60 -2.54
C SER A 50 -22.40 13.63 -2.76
N SER A 51 -21.91 14.64 -3.50
CA SER A 51 -20.49 14.82 -3.77
C SER A 51 -19.69 15.17 -2.51
N VAL A 52 -20.24 16.05 -1.66
CA VAL A 52 -19.62 16.42 -0.38
C VAL A 52 -19.57 15.21 0.57
N SER A 53 -20.67 14.44 0.66
CA SER A 53 -20.69 13.21 1.47
C SER A 53 -19.65 12.18 1.03
N SER A 54 -19.43 12.02 -0.28
CA SER A 54 -18.44 11.09 -0.83
C SER A 54 -17.01 11.41 -0.40
N ILE A 55 -16.62 12.71 -0.38
CA ILE A 55 -15.29 13.14 0.09
C ILE A 55 -15.08 12.78 1.56
N PHE A 56 -16.07 13.05 2.42
CA PHE A 56 -15.98 12.71 3.83
C PHE A 56 -15.87 11.20 4.05
N THR A 57 -16.60 10.38 3.30
CA THR A 57 -16.45 8.91 3.37
C THR A 57 -15.05 8.46 2.97
N SER A 58 -14.45 9.03 1.93
CA SER A 58 -13.07 8.72 1.53
C SER A 58 -12.04 9.12 2.60
N PHE A 59 -12.23 10.25 3.28
CA PHE A 59 -11.36 10.64 4.39
C PHE A 59 -11.51 9.72 5.59
N ILE A 60 -12.73 9.34 5.96
CA ILE A 60 -12.96 8.36 7.03
C ILE A 60 -12.24 7.05 6.70
N PHE A 61 -12.37 6.55 5.47
CA PHE A 61 -11.65 5.35 5.00
C PHE A 61 -10.12 5.51 5.12
N ALA A 62 -9.55 6.59 4.58
CA ALA A 62 -8.12 6.85 4.64
C ALA A 62 -7.59 6.94 6.08
N ILE A 63 -8.32 7.61 6.98
CA ILE A 63 -7.96 7.70 8.40
C ILE A 63 -7.95 6.32 9.04
N THR A 64 -8.97 5.48 8.80
CA THR A 64 -9.03 4.14 9.39
C THR A 64 -7.89 3.24 8.93
N GLU A 65 -7.47 3.36 7.66
CA GLU A 65 -6.38 2.57 7.09
C GLU A 65 -5.00 3.07 7.54
N LEU A 66 -4.80 4.40 7.55
CA LEU A 66 -3.56 5.02 8.00
C LEU A 66 -3.34 4.83 9.50
N LEU A 67 -4.38 4.88 10.33
CA LEU A 67 -4.26 4.69 11.77
C LEU A 67 -3.66 3.33 12.10
N SER A 68 -4.11 2.26 11.43
CA SER A 68 -3.52 0.92 11.57
C SER A 68 -2.02 0.93 11.25
N THR A 69 -1.63 1.61 10.18
CA THR A 69 -0.23 1.74 9.76
C THR A 69 0.59 2.59 10.75
N ILE A 70 0.04 3.71 11.22
CA ILE A 70 0.68 4.63 12.18
C ILE A 70 0.99 3.90 13.50
N LEU A 71 0.06 3.07 13.99
CA LEU A 71 0.29 2.24 15.16
C LEU A 71 1.47 1.29 14.94
N VAL A 72 1.53 0.61 13.79
CA VAL A 72 2.62 -0.31 13.46
C VAL A 72 3.97 0.39 13.35
N ILE A 73 4.06 1.54 12.69
CA ILE A 73 5.34 2.28 12.61
C ILE A 73 5.75 2.81 13.99
N SER A 74 4.80 3.22 14.84
CA SER A 74 5.13 3.74 16.18
C SER A 74 5.74 2.67 17.08
N ILE A 75 5.21 1.44 17.06
CA ILE A 75 5.77 0.32 17.82
C ILE A 75 7.14 -0.13 17.27
N ILE A 76 7.30 -0.16 15.94
CA ILE A 76 8.59 -0.49 15.32
C ILE A 76 9.65 0.55 15.69
N VAL A 77 9.31 1.84 15.64
CA VAL A 77 10.23 2.93 16.01
C VAL A 77 10.58 2.86 17.50
N ALA A 78 9.60 2.58 18.37
CA ALA A 78 9.85 2.42 19.81
C ALA A 78 10.82 1.25 20.08
N MET A 79 10.59 0.10 19.46
CA MET A 79 11.47 -1.07 19.58
C MET A 79 12.86 -0.81 18.97
N SER A 80 12.91 -0.16 17.81
CA SER A 80 14.18 0.24 17.18
C SER A 80 14.98 1.14 18.13
N ARG A 81 14.31 2.09 18.81
CA ARG A 81 14.94 2.98 19.78
C ARG A 81 15.46 2.23 21.01
N THR A 82 14.71 1.30 21.57
CA THR A 82 15.17 0.49 22.74
C THR A 82 16.35 -0.42 22.39
N LEU A 83 16.39 -0.96 21.17
CA LEU A 83 17.52 -1.74 20.65
C LEU A 83 18.78 -0.89 20.46
N THR A 84 18.63 0.38 20.07
CA THR A 84 19.78 1.31 19.99
C THR A 84 20.31 1.71 21.36
N THR A 85 19.43 1.98 22.34
CA THR A 85 19.86 2.42 23.68
C THR A 85 20.54 1.33 24.50
N THR A 86 20.26 0.06 24.22
CA THR A 86 20.87 -1.09 24.90
C THR A 86 22.28 -1.42 24.38
N GLY A 87 22.78 -0.71 23.36
CA GLY A 87 24.06 -1.00 22.71
C GLY A 87 24.07 -2.30 21.89
N ILE A 88 22.96 -3.06 21.90
CA ILE A 88 22.79 -4.30 21.14
C ILE A 88 22.89 -4.01 19.65
N ASN A 89 22.36 -2.87 19.17
CA ASN A 89 22.46 -2.47 17.78
C ASN A 89 23.93 -2.31 17.31
N ASP A 90 24.79 -1.68 18.11
CA ASP A 90 26.22 -1.50 17.79
C ASP A 90 27.00 -2.83 17.77
N VAL A 91 26.72 -3.73 18.71
CA VAL A 91 27.36 -5.06 18.72
C VAL A 91 26.90 -5.89 17.51
N MET A 92 25.63 -5.77 17.13
CA MET A 92 25.04 -6.46 15.98
C MET A 92 25.55 -5.91 14.65
N ILE A 93 25.89 -4.62 14.56
CA ILE A 93 26.47 -4.01 13.35
C ILE A 93 27.97 -4.33 13.19
N SER A 94 28.68 -4.59 14.29
CA SER A 94 30.13 -4.82 14.29
C SER A 94 30.65 -5.93 13.34
N PRO A 95 30.00 -7.10 13.18
CA PRO A 95 30.42 -8.10 12.20
C PRO A 95 30.15 -7.67 10.74
N PHE A 96 29.12 -6.85 10.50
CA PHE A 96 28.76 -6.36 9.17
C PHE A 96 29.66 -5.20 8.72
N ALA A 97 30.11 -4.35 9.66
CA ALA A 97 31.10 -3.32 9.40
C ALA A 97 32.41 -3.89 8.81
N ARG A 98 32.77 -5.14 9.15
CA ARG A 98 33.93 -5.82 8.58
C ARG A 98 33.74 -6.26 7.11
N PHE A 99 32.51 -6.54 6.69
CA PHE A 99 32.19 -6.96 5.31
C PHE A 99 32.04 -5.76 4.35
N ILE A 100 31.65 -4.59 4.88
CA ILE A 100 31.44 -3.34 4.12
C ILE A 100 32.77 -2.58 3.90
N ARG A 101 33.80 -3.25 3.39
CA ARG A 101 35.08 -2.59 3.09
C ARG A 101 35.03 -1.65 1.88
N THR A 102 34.07 -1.85 0.96
CA THR A 102 33.91 -0.97 -0.21
C THR A 102 32.45 -0.57 -0.41
N PRO A 103 32.16 0.72 -0.71
CA PRO A 103 30.80 1.22 -0.88
C PRO A 103 30.08 0.59 -2.09
N ALA A 104 30.82 0.17 -3.13
CA ALA A 104 30.26 -0.46 -4.32
C ALA A 104 29.70 -1.89 -4.07
N LEU A 105 30.40 -2.71 -3.27
CA LEU A 105 29.93 -4.05 -2.90
C LEU A 105 28.72 -3.99 -1.96
N ALA A 106 28.66 -2.99 -1.07
CA ALA A 106 27.53 -2.79 -0.17
C ALA A 106 26.24 -2.50 -0.94
N TYR A 107 26.29 -1.59 -1.92
CA TYR A 107 25.12 -1.29 -2.77
C TYR A 107 24.62 -2.51 -3.54
N TRP A 108 25.54 -3.26 -4.15
CA TRP A 108 25.20 -4.47 -4.90
C TRP A 108 24.60 -5.56 -3.99
N THR A 109 25.17 -5.75 -2.80
CA THR A 109 24.72 -6.77 -1.85
C THR A 109 23.36 -6.40 -1.27
N ILE A 110 23.13 -5.14 -0.88
CA ILE A 110 21.83 -4.68 -0.37
C ILE A 110 20.75 -4.74 -1.46
N GLY A 111 21.09 -4.37 -2.70
CA GLY A 111 20.17 -4.44 -3.84
C GLY A 111 19.72 -5.87 -4.16
N ILE A 112 20.66 -6.82 -4.28
CA ILE A 112 20.34 -8.24 -4.49
C ILE A 112 19.56 -8.79 -3.29
N LEU A 113 20.02 -8.49 -2.07
CA LEU A 113 19.38 -8.97 -0.85
C LEU A 113 17.92 -8.49 -0.75
N MET A 114 17.63 -7.21 -1.03
CA MET A 114 16.26 -6.71 -1.05
C MET A 114 15.40 -7.36 -2.13
N MET A 115 15.97 -7.63 -3.30
CA MET A 115 15.26 -8.33 -4.36
C MET A 115 14.87 -9.76 -3.93
N VAL A 116 15.81 -10.51 -3.34
CA VAL A 116 15.59 -11.88 -2.88
C VAL A 116 14.61 -11.93 -1.70
N ILE A 117 14.76 -11.06 -0.70
CA ILE A 117 13.85 -11.01 0.46
C ILE A 117 12.42 -10.65 0.01
N SER A 118 12.26 -9.69 -0.91
CA SER A 118 10.94 -9.34 -1.45
C SER A 118 10.32 -10.50 -2.21
N TRP A 119 11.09 -11.23 -3.02
CA TRP A 119 10.59 -12.42 -3.72
C TRP A 119 10.14 -13.50 -2.74
N ILE A 120 10.98 -13.84 -1.77
CA ILE A 120 10.65 -14.84 -0.73
C ILE A 120 9.44 -14.39 0.09
N LYS A 121 9.33 -13.11 0.45
CA LYS A 121 8.16 -12.59 1.18
C LYS A 121 6.90 -12.63 0.32
N CYS A 122 7.00 -12.28 -0.96
CA CYS A 122 5.88 -12.31 -1.89
C CYS A 122 5.35 -13.74 -2.10
N ILE A 123 6.24 -14.72 -2.33
CA ILE A 123 5.84 -16.13 -2.48
C ILE A 123 5.21 -16.67 -1.19
N TYR A 124 5.75 -16.29 -0.02
CA TYR A 124 5.22 -16.71 1.28
C TYR A 124 3.84 -16.09 1.59
N ILE A 125 3.64 -14.81 1.26
CA ILE A 125 2.32 -14.15 1.36
C ILE A 125 1.31 -14.82 0.44
N TYR A 126 1.71 -15.13 -0.80
CA TYR A 126 0.83 -15.81 -1.75
C TYR A 126 0.40 -17.20 -1.25
N GLN A 127 1.32 -17.92 -0.60
CA GLN A 127 1.04 -19.23 0.00
C GLN A 127 0.16 -19.13 1.27
N ASN A 128 0.34 -18.10 2.10
CA ASN A 128 -0.47 -17.84 3.30
C ASN A 128 -1.86 -17.25 3.02
N GLN A 129 -2.05 -16.60 1.86
CA GLN A 129 -3.37 -16.15 1.38
C GLN A 129 -4.19 -17.30 0.77
N LEU A 130 -3.55 -18.41 0.37
CA LEU A 130 -4.21 -19.59 -0.20
C LEU A 130 -4.85 -20.50 0.87
N THR A 131 -4.27 -20.62 2.06
CA THR A 131 -4.77 -21.49 3.15
C THR A 131 -6.19 -21.15 3.63
N PRO A 132 -6.59 -19.89 3.88
CA PRO A 132 -7.98 -19.57 4.22
C PRO A 132 -8.93 -19.63 3.00
N ASN A 133 -8.44 -19.37 1.79
CA ASN A 133 -9.27 -19.33 0.57
C ASN A 133 -9.61 -20.74 0.03
N ILE A 134 -8.71 -21.71 0.15
CA ILE A 134 -8.94 -23.10 -0.26
C ILE A 134 -9.87 -23.84 0.72
N ILE A 135 -9.84 -23.53 2.02
CA ILE A 135 -10.78 -24.10 3.00
C ILE A 135 -12.19 -23.52 2.80
N LYS A 136 -12.33 -22.20 2.53
CA LYS A 136 -13.63 -21.58 2.21
C LYS A 136 -14.20 -22.06 0.87
N ARG A 137 -13.37 -22.28 -0.15
CA ARG A 137 -13.81 -22.88 -1.42
C ARG A 137 -14.12 -24.38 -1.32
N ARG A 138 -13.35 -25.18 -0.58
CA ARG A 138 -13.67 -26.61 -0.39
C ARG A 138 -14.95 -26.83 0.43
N GLY A 139 -15.23 -26.00 1.43
CA GLY A 139 -16.51 -26.06 2.16
C GLY A 139 -17.71 -25.71 1.29
N LEU A 140 -17.58 -24.74 0.37
CA LEU A 140 -18.67 -24.33 -0.53
C LEU A 140 -18.94 -25.34 -1.66
N ILE A 141 -17.91 -26.01 -2.18
CA ILE A 141 -18.03 -27.02 -3.24
C ILE A 141 -18.67 -28.32 -2.70
N ILE A 142 -18.47 -28.64 -1.41
CA ILE A 142 -19.10 -29.82 -0.80
C ILE A 142 -20.58 -29.56 -0.48
N VAL A 143 -20.96 -28.36 -0.04
CA VAL A 143 -22.36 -28.01 0.28
C VAL A 143 -23.23 -27.85 -0.97
N HIS A 144 -22.67 -27.36 -2.08
CA HIS A 144 -23.42 -27.18 -3.34
C HIS A 144 -23.60 -28.48 -4.15
N GLN A 145 -23.05 -29.61 -3.69
CA GLN A 145 -23.21 -30.91 -4.35
C GLN A 145 -24.09 -31.90 -3.56
N THR A 146 -24.61 -31.50 -2.40
CA THR A 146 -25.54 -32.29 -1.57
C THR A 146 -26.87 -31.60 -1.27
N LEU A 147 -27.15 -30.46 -1.91
CA LEU A 147 -28.45 -29.77 -1.94
C LEU A 147 -28.74 -29.32 -3.37
#